data_AF-A0A7S0XRV9-F1
#
_entry.id   AF-A0A7S0XRV9-F1
#
_cell.length_a   1.000
_cell.length_b   1.000
_cell.length_c   1.000
_cell.angle_alpha   90.00
_cell.angle_beta   90.00
_cell.angle_gamma   90.00
#
_symmetry.space_group_name_H-M   'P 1'
#
loop_
_entity.id
_entity.type
_entity.pdbx_description
1 polymer ?
#
loop_
_entity_poly.entity_id
_entity_poly.type
_entity_poly.pdbx_seq_one_letter_code
_entity_poly.pdbx_strand_id
1 'polypeptide(L)'
;GRLRVFGVEESKAKGELESARKEAGLLRTNVEDLKRQVRSLSEGESEKEKEVSRLSREQSDLRGSVSDLEKALGVSRRETKNAHEEHGRLVAELSSVLSATRKIHESLLGSSQEVEYGGIGVKIEAPDQPLEAEDEDRDVRIAQVIAGGPADLSGKIAVNDVLLEVHGRAVTGMEIGAIRALIVGPSGTPVTIKGASGSD
;
A
#
# COMPACT_ATOMS: atom_id res chain seq x y z
N GLY A 1 -74.62 -92.55 30.72
CA GLY A 1 -74.70 -91.13 30.32
C GLY A 1 -73.72 -90.27 31.10
N ARG A 2 -73.95 -90.05 32.39
CA ARG A 2 -73.25 -89.06 33.23
C ARG A 2 -71.72 -89.17 33.28
N LEU A 3 -71.15 -90.37 33.49
CA LEU A 3 -69.69 -90.58 33.58
C LEU A 3 -68.90 -90.24 32.29
N ARG A 4 -69.50 -90.37 31.10
CA ARG A 4 -68.83 -89.99 29.84
C ARG A 4 -68.82 -88.48 29.61
N VAL A 5 -69.79 -87.75 30.14
CA VAL A 5 -69.88 -86.27 30.02
C VAL A 5 -68.80 -85.62 30.89
N PHE A 6 -68.63 -86.10 32.13
CA PHE A 6 -67.59 -85.61 33.04
C PHE A 6 -66.15 -85.78 32.48
N GLY A 7 -65.84 -86.92 31.86
CA GLY A 7 -64.50 -87.14 31.28
C GLY A 7 -64.19 -86.25 30.07
N VAL A 8 -65.20 -85.85 29.30
CA VAL A 8 -65.04 -84.92 28.16
C VAL A 8 -64.83 -83.48 28.65
N GLU A 9 -65.59 -83.06 29.66
CA GLU A 9 -65.43 -81.73 30.27
C GLU A 9 -64.06 -81.59 30.96
N GLU A 10 -63.59 -82.62 31.66
CA GLU A 10 -62.26 -82.65 32.30
C GLU A 10 -61.14 -82.59 31.27
N SER A 11 -61.25 -83.34 30.16
CA SER A 11 -60.25 -83.29 29.08
C SER A 11 -60.21 -81.93 28.39
N LYS A 12 -61.36 -81.27 28.23
CA LYS A 12 -61.44 -79.93 27.63
C LYS A 12 -60.81 -78.88 28.56
N ALA A 13 -61.15 -78.91 29.85
CA ALA A 13 -60.57 -78.03 30.86
C ALA A 13 -59.05 -78.18 30.96
N LYS A 14 -58.53 -79.40 30.85
CA LYS A 14 -57.09 -79.67 30.86
C LYS A 14 -56.38 -79.08 29.63
N GLY A 15 -57.00 -79.18 28.44
CA GLY A 15 -56.47 -78.58 27.22
C GLY A 15 -56.43 -77.04 27.27
N GLU A 16 -57.50 -76.42 27.78
CA GLU A 16 -57.57 -74.97 28.00
C GLU A 16 -56.50 -74.51 29.01
N LEU A 17 -56.29 -75.28 30.09
CA LEU A 17 -55.27 -74.99 31.10
C LEU A 17 -53.84 -75.12 30.55
N GLU A 18 -53.57 -76.07 29.66
CA GLU A 18 -52.27 -76.16 28.98
C GLU A 18 -52.06 -74.98 28.01
N SER A 19 -53.09 -74.57 27.26
CA SER A 19 -53.01 -73.40 26.39
C SER A 19 -52.71 -72.13 27.18
N ALA A 20 -53.45 -71.90 28.28
CA ALA A 20 -53.24 -70.77 29.17
C ALA A 20 -51.83 -70.78 29.81
N ARG A 21 -51.28 -71.96 30.13
CA ARG A 21 -49.89 -72.08 30.62
C ARG A 21 -48.86 -71.68 29.57
N LYS A 22 -49.06 -72.08 28.31
CA LYS A 22 -48.16 -71.70 27.20
C LYS A 22 -48.22 -70.19 26.96
N GLU A 23 -49.42 -69.62 26.96
CA GLU A 23 -49.62 -68.17 26.83
C GLU A 23 -48.98 -67.40 27.98
N ALA A 24 -49.17 -67.85 29.23
CA ALA A 24 -48.51 -67.26 30.40
C ALA A 24 -46.98 -67.35 30.31
N GLY A 25 -46.43 -68.41 29.71
CA GLY A 25 -45.00 -68.54 29.43
C GLY A 25 -44.48 -67.49 28.45
N LEU A 26 -45.18 -67.29 27.33
CA LEU A 26 -44.85 -66.28 26.32
C LEU A 26 -44.99 -64.85 26.87
N LEU A 27 -46.02 -64.60 27.69
CA LEU A 27 -46.18 -63.31 28.35
C LEU A 27 -45.03 -63.02 29.31
N ARG A 28 -44.55 -64.02 30.07
CA ARG A 28 -43.38 -63.86 30.94
C ARG A 28 -42.12 -63.49 30.17
N THR A 29 -41.86 -64.13 29.03
CA THR A 29 -40.69 -63.79 28.20
C THR A 29 -40.80 -62.36 27.65
N ASN A 30 -41.97 -61.98 27.15
CA ASN A 30 -42.20 -60.62 26.65
C ASN A 30 -42.02 -59.56 27.74
N VAL A 31 -42.48 -59.84 28.97
CA VAL A 31 -42.28 -58.94 30.12
C VAL A 31 -40.79 -58.77 30.43
N GLU A 32 -40.00 -59.84 30.38
CA GLU A 32 -38.55 -59.76 30.61
C GLU A 32 -37.83 -58.98 29.50
N ASP A 33 -38.24 -59.14 28.24
CA ASP A 33 -37.68 -58.38 27.11
C ASP A 33 -38.03 -56.88 27.20
N LEU A 34 -39.28 -56.56 27.53
CA LEU A 34 -39.71 -55.17 27.77
C LEU A 34 -38.93 -54.54 28.92
N LYS A 35 -38.69 -55.26 30.03
CA LYS A 35 -37.83 -54.76 31.12
C LYS A 35 -36.40 -54.48 30.67
N ARG A 36 -35.84 -55.30 29.77
CA ARG A 36 -34.51 -55.03 29.19
C ARG A 36 -34.52 -53.78 28.33
N GLN A 37 -35.54 -53.60 27.49
CA GLN A 37 -35.69 -52.39 26.66
C GLN A 37 -35.84 -51.13 27.52
N VAL A 38 -36.68 -51.17 28.56
CA VAL A 38 -36.89 -50.03 29.47
C VAL A 38 -35.58 -49.64 30.17
N ARG A 39 -34.77 -50.61 30.63
CA ARG A 39 -33.46 -50.33 31.22
C ARG A 39 -32.51 -49.64 30.23
N SER A 40 -32.40 -50.16 29.02
CA SER A 40 -31.55 -49.57 27.97
C SER A 40 -32.00 -48.15 27.59
N LEU A 41 -33.31 -47.91 27.51
CA LEU A 41 -33.85 -46.58 27.24
C LEU A 41 -33.54 -45.61 28.38
N SER A 42 -33.72 -46.05 29.63
CA SER A 42 -33.43 -45.23 30.82
C SER A 42 -31.93 -44.86 30.91
N GLU A 43 -31.04 -45.78 30.56
CA GLU A 43 -29.60 -45.51 30.47
C GLU A 43 -29.30 -44.48 29.38
N GLY A 44 -29.89 -44.64 28.19
CA GLY A 44 -29.73 -43.68 27.09
C GLY A 44 -30.32 -42.30 27.38
N GLU A 45 -31.41 -42.22 28.14
CA GLU A 45 -31.97 -40.94 28.62
C GLU A 45 -31.02 -40.26 29.60
N SER A 46 -30.43 -41.01 30.54
CA SER A 46 -29.45 -40.47 31.48
C SER A 46 -28.20 -39.93 30.79
N GLU A 47 -27.71 -40.59 29.74
CA GLU A 47 -26.59 -40.10 28.94
C GLU A 47 -26.93 -38.81 28.20
N LYS A 48 -28.11 -38.74 27.58
CA LYS A 48 -28.58 -37.53 26.90
C LYS A 48 -28.75 -36.37 27.87
N GLU A 49 -29.25 -36.61 29.08
CA GLU A 49 -29.40 -35.58 30.11
C GLU A 49 -28.03 -35.00 30.55
N LYS A 50 -27.01 -35.86 30.67
CA LYS A 50 -25.63 -35.40 30.93
C LYS A 50 -25.10 -34.55 29.78
N GLU A 51 -25.34 -34.94 28.53
CA GLU A 51 -24.87 -34.17 27.38
C GLU A 51 -25.59 -32.82 27.26
N VAL A 52 -26.91 -32.78 27.48
CA VAL A 52 -27.67 -31.51 27.55
C VAL A 52 -27.11 -30.60 28.65
N SER A 53 -26.77 -31.16 29.81
CA SER A 53 -26.17 -30.40 30.91
C SER A 53 -24.79 -29.85 30.54
N ARG A 54 -23.99 -30.62 29.79
CA ARG A 54 -22.67 -30.20 29.30
C ARG A 54 -22.79 -29.08 28.27
N LEU A 55 -23.62 -29.26 27.26
CA LEU A 55 -23.86 -28.27 26.21
C LEU A 55 -24.46 -26.97 26.77
N SER A 56 -25.33 -27.06 27.78
CA SER A 56 -25.91 -25.86 28.42
C SER A 56 -24.84 -25.02 29.12
N ARG A 57 -23.84 -25.66 29.75
CA ARG A 57 -22.70 -24.94 30.36
C ARG A 57 -21.85 -24.27 29.28
N GLU A 58 -21.50 -25.01 28.23
CA GLU A 58 -20.73 -24.47 27.11
C GLU A 58 -21.43 -23.29 26.44
N GLN A 59 -22.75 -23.37 26.24
CA GLN A 59 -23.54 -22.24 25.72
C GLN A 59 -23.49 -21.01 26.64
N SER A 60 -23.51 -21.22 27.96
CA SER A 60 -23.37 -20.12 28.94
C SER A 60 -22.00 -19.46 28.84
N ASP A 61 -20.93 -20.25 28.76
CA ASP A 61 -19.55 -19.77 28.69
C ASP A 61 -19.29 -19.00 27.39
N LEU A 62 -19.77 -19.53 26.26
CA LEU A 62 -19.69 -18.87 24.96
C LEU A 62 -20.45 -17.54 24.96
N ARG A 63 -21.66 -17.50 25.55
CA ARG A 63 -22.41 -16.23 25.71
C ARG A 63 -21.63 -15.21 26.54
N GLY A 64 -20.94 -15.64 27.59
CA GLY A 64 -20.05 -14.79 28.37
C GLY A 64 -18.92 -14.21 27.53
N SER A 65 -18.23 -15.07 26.77
CA SER A 65 -17.13 -14.67 25.89
C SER A 65 -17.57 -13.68 24.81
N VAL A 66 -18.74 -13.90 24.20
CA VAL A 66 -19.31 -12.97 23.21
C VAL A 66 -19.59 -11.60 23.83
N SER A 67 -20.19 -11.56 25.03
CA SER A 67 -20.44 -10.31 25.77
C SER A 67 -19.16 -9.51 26.04
N ASP A 68 -18.07 -10.18 26.41
CA ASP A 68 -16.79 -9.51 26.66
C ASP A 68 -16.12 -9.01 25.38
N LEU A 69 -16.20 -9.79 24.29
CA LEU A 69 -15.73 -9.36 22.97
C LEU A 69 -16.51 -8.14 22.45
N GLU A 70 -17.82 -8.09 22.65
CA GLU A 70 -18.66 -6.94 22.27
C GLU A 70 -18.24 -5.68 23.03
N LYS A 71 -17.94 -5.79 24.33
CA LYS A 71 -17.41 -4.67 25.13
C LYS A 71 -16.06 -4.19 24.59
N ALA A 72 -15.13 -5.11 24.33
CA ALA A 72 -13.80 -4.79 23.82
C ALA A 72 -13.87 -4.11 22.45
N LEU A 73 -14.72 -4.63 21.54
CA LEU A 73 -14.98 -4.01 20.25
C LEU A 73 -15.56 -2.60 20.40
N GLY A 74 -16.46 -2.40 21.37
CA GLY A 74 -16.99 -1.08 21.71
C GLY A 74 -15.92 -0.10 22.16
N VAL A 75 -14.91 -0.53 22.94
CA VAL A 75 -13.77 0.31 23.33
C VAL A 75 -12.92 0.66 22.11
N SER A 76 -12.49 -0.34 21.34
CA SER A 76 -11.66 -0.13 20.14
C SER A 76 -12.34 0.79 19.11
N ARG A 77 -13.66 0.67 18.94
CA ARG A 77 -14.43 1.57 18.06
C ARG A 77 -14.43 3.03 18.54
N ARG A 78 -14.45 3.27 19.85
CA ARG A 78 -14.35 4.62 20.41
C ARG A 78 -12.95 5.19 20.22
N GLU A 79 -11.91 4.39 20.46
CA GLU A 79 -10.52 4.79 20.27
C GLU A 79 -10.23 5.18 18.82
N THR A 80 -10.64 4.34 17.87
CA THR A 80 -10.49 4.63 16.44
C THR A 80 -11.24 5.89 16.01
N LYS A 81 -12.44 6.14 16.55
CA LYS A 81 -13.18 7.38 16.31
C LYS A 81 -12.43 8.59 16.86
N ASN A 82 -11.97 8.53 18.11
CA ASN A 82 -11.22 9.61 18.74
C ASN A 82 -9.93 9.92 17.99
N ALA A 83 -9.18 8.89 17.60
CA ALA A 83 -7.95 9.04 16.80
C ALA A 83 -8.24 9.69 15.44
N HIS A 84 -9.36 9.35 14.79
CA HIS A 84 -9.76 9.98 13.53
C HIS A 84 -10.11 11.47 13.69
N GLU A 85 -10.82 11.82 14.77
CA GLU A 85 -11.13 13.21 15.10
C GLU A 85 -9.85 14.02 15.39
N GLU A 86 -8.91 13.44 16.14
CA GLU A 86 -7.61 14.06 16.43
C GLU A 86 -6.77 14.25 15.16
N HIS A 87 -6.69 13.23 14.31
CA HIS A 87 -6.03 13.32 13.02
C HIS A 87 -6.65 14.43 12.15
N GLY A 88 -7.98 14.53 12.11
CA GLY A 88 -8.68 15.62 11.41
C GLY A 88 -8.29 17.00 11.92
N ARG A 89 -8.16 17.18 13.25
CA ARG A 89 -7.69 18.44 13.85
C ARG A 89 -6.25 18.75 13.46
N LEU A 90 -5.34 17.78 13.58
CA LEU A 90 -3.93 17.95 13.23
C LEU A 90 -3.73 18.29 11.75
N VAL A 91 -4.51 17.69 10.85
CA VAL A 91 -4.48 18.02 9.41
C VAL A 91 -4.91 19.46 9.15
N ALA A 92 -5.93 19.95 9.85
CA ALA A 92 -6.37 21.34 9.74
C ALA A 92 -5.30 22.31 10.26
N GLU A 93 -4.66 21.97 11.38
CA GLU A 93 -3.56 22.75 11.96
C GLU A 93 -2.34 22.81 11.02
N LEU A 94 -1.93 21.66 10.47
CA LEU A 94 -0.84 21.58 9.49
C LEU A 94 -1.14 22.43 8.25
N SER A 95 -2.37 22.41 7.75
CA SER A 95 -2.79 23.21 6.60
C SER A 95 -2.68 24.72 6.88
N SER A 96 -3.05 25.14 8.10
CA SER A 96 -2.89 26.52 8.56
C SER A 96 -1.41 26.91 8.62
N VAL A 97 -0.57 26.07 9.22
CA VAL A 97 0.88 26.30 9.30
C VAL A 97 1.49 26.40 7.91
N LEU A 98 1.20 25.47 7.00
CA LEU A 98 1.70 25.51 5.62
C LEU A 98 1.30 26.80 4.89
N SER A 99 0.08 27.28 5.09
CA SER A 99 -0.39 28.55 4.53
C SER A 99 0.41 29.74 5.10
N ALA A 100 0.65 29.76 6.41
CA ALA A 100 1.47 30.78 7.05
C ALA A 100 2.93 30.73 6.54
N THR A 101 3.52 29.54 6.44
CA THR A 101 4.88 29.34 5.92
C THR A 101 4.98 29.79 4.46
N ARG A 102 3.98 29.51 3.62
CA ARG A 102 3.95 29.98 2.22
C ARG A 102 3.94 31.51 2.14
N LYS A 103 3.10 32.18 2.94
CA LYS A 103 3.06 33.65 2.99
C LYS A 103 4.41 34.25 3.40
N ILE A 104 5.06 33.64 4.39
CA ILE A 104 6.41 34.04 4.81
C ILE A 104 7.40 33.85 3.66
N HIS A 105 7.35 32.72 2.97
CA HIS A 105 8.22 32.43 1.83
C HIS A 105 8.02 33.43 0.67
N GLU A 106 6.78 33.75 0.32
CA GLU A 106 6.44 34.78 -0.67
C GLU A 106 6.94 36.17 -0.28
N SER A 107 6.90 36.49 1.02
CA SER A 107 7.39 37.78 1.54
C SER A 107 8.92 37.87 1.53
N LEU A 108 9.62 36.76 1.79
CA LEU A 108 11.08 36.66 1.74
C LEU A 108 11.64 36.68 0.33
N LEU A 109 10.92 36.08 -0.63
CA LEU A 109 11.28 36.07 -2.06
C LEU A 109 10.89 37.36 -2.79
N GLY A 110 10.59 38.44 -2.07
CA GLY A 110 10.10 39.72 -2.58
C GLY A 110 10.59 40.06 -3.98
N SER A 111 9.64 40.19 -4.92
CA SER A 111 9.83 40.62 -6.31
C SER A 111 11.20 40.22 -6.90
N SER A 112 11.37 38.94 -7.24
CA SER A 112 12.46 38.54 -8.12
C SER A 112 12.34 39.35 -9.41
N GLN A 113 13.14 40.41 -9.58
CA GLN A 113 13.39 40.96 -10.91
C GLN A 113 13.97 39.80 -11.71
N GLU A 114 13.30 39.42 -12.80
CA GLU A 114 13.88 38.52 -13.79
C GLU A 114 15.19 39.15 -14.25
N VAL A 115 16.30 38.60 -13.80
CA VAL A 115 17.60 38.96 -14.33
C VAL A 115 17.63 38.37 -15.73
N GLU A 116 17.39 39.20 -16.75
CA GLU A 116 17.44 38.77 -18.14
C GLU A 116 18.84 38.23 -18.43
N TYR A 117 18.96 36.95 -18.82
CA TYR A 117 20.24 36.35 -19.17
C TYR A 117 20.50 36.54 -20.66
N GLY A 118 21.71 37.00 -21.00
CA GLY A 118 22.13 37.24 -22.38
C GLY A 118 23.54 36.71 -22.63
N GLY A 119 23.86 36.47 -23.90
CA GLY A 119 25.21 36.20 -24.36
C GLY A 119 25.77 37.37 -25.17
N ILE A 120 27.01 37.26 -25.63
CA ILE A 120 27.70 38.32 -26.40
C ILE A 120 27.28 38.38 -27.88
N GLY A 121 26.34 37.55 -28.35
CA GLY A 121 25.86 37.59 -29.73
C GLY A 121 26.81 36.93 -30.75
N VAL A 122 27.48 35.83 -30.39
CA VAL A 122 28.31 35.05 -31.32
C VAL A 122 27.92 33.57 -31.30
N LYS A 123 28.17 32.89 -32.41
CA LYS A 123 28.18 31.43 -32.50
C LYS A 123 29.64 30.98 -32.52
N ILE A 124 30.02 30.14 -31.57
CA ILE A 124 31.33 29.51 -31.51
C ILE A 124 31.29 28.11 -32.12
N GLU A 125 32.36 27.76 -32.80
CA GLU A 125 32.63 26.41 -33.32
C GLU A 125 33.92 25.91 -32.67
N ALA A 126 33.89 24.67 -32.21
CA ALA A 126 35.08 23.94 -31.78
C ALA A 126 35.04 22.56 -32.46
N PRO A 127 36.21 21.95 -32.74
CA PRO A 127 36.27 20.67 -33.42
C PRO A 127 35.56 19.57 -32.61
N ASP A 128 34.63 18.86 -33.26
CA ASP A 128 33.68 17.90 -32.66
C ASP A 128 34.28 16.48 -32.46
N GLN A 129 35.61 16.31 -32.64
CA GLN A 129 36.25 14.99 -32.62
C GLN A 129 36.80 14.59 -31.25
N PRO A 130 36.61 13.31 -30.82
CA PRO A 130 37.19 12.79 -29.58
C PRO A 130 38.71 12.77 -29.63
N LEU A 131 39.32 12.91 -28.44
CA LEU A 131 40.76 12.94 -28.16
C LEU A 131 41.54 11.79 -28.83
N GLU A 132 42.07 12.02 -30.03
CA GLU A 132 43.28 11.36 -30.52
C GLU A 132 44.40 12.42 -30.61
N ALA A 133 45.62 11.98 -30.32
CA ALA A 133 46.69 12.82 -29.80
C ALA A 133 47.25 13.86 -30.79
N GLU A 134 47.67 15.01 -30.22
CA GLU A 134 48.68 15.96 -30.75
C GLU A 134 48.30 16.92 -31.90
N ASP A 135 47.03 17.30 -32.05
CA ASP A 135 46.71 18.54 -32.79
C ASP A 135 46.72 19.75 -31.84
N GLU A 136 47.80 20.55 -31.90
CA GLU A 136 47.93 21.86 -31.23
C GLU A 136 46.97 22.92 -31.81
N ASP A 137 46.27 22.61 -32.92
CA ASP A 137 45.36 23.50 -33.64
C ASP A 137 43.87 23.30 -33.29
N ARG A 138 43.54 23.01 -32.03
CA ARG A 138 42.14 22.96 -31.54
C ARG A 138 41.65 24.33 -31.08
N ASP A 139 41.73 25.26 -32.01
CA ASP A 139 41.27 26.64 -31.84
C ASP A 139 39.75 26.72 -31.85
N VAL A 140 39.20 27.39 -30.84
CA VAL A 140 37.78 27.74 -30.80
C VAL A 140 37.59 28.98 -31.67
N ARG A 141 36.73 28.90 -32.69
CA ARG A 141 36.57 29.98 -33.66
C ARG A 141 35.17 30.59 -33.59
N ILE A 142 35.09 31.87 -33.96
CA ILE A 142 33.81 32.55 -34.15
C ILE A 142 33.24 32.14 -35.50
N ALA A 143 32.27 31.25 -35.50
CA ALA A 143 31.58 30.80 -36.70
C ALA A 143 30.60 31.84 -37.24
N GLN A 144 30.01 32.65 -36.36
CA GLN A 144 29.05 33.68 -36.76
C GLN A 144 28.98 34.80 -35.72
N VAL A 145 28.83 36.04 -36.20
CA VAL A 145 28.44 37.19 -35.38
C VAL A 145 26.97 37.51 -35.65
N ILE A 146 26.16 37.63 -34.60
CA ILE A 146 24.72 37.89 -34.68
C ILE A 146 24.51 39.39 -34.90
N ALA A 147 23.86 39.74 -36.02
CA ALA A 147 23.56 41.13 -36.37
C ALA A 147 22.73 41.82 -35.28
N GLY A 148 23.15 43.02 -34.88
CA GLY A 148 22.56 43.78 -33.77
C GLY A 148 22.89 43.25 -32.37
N GLY A 149 23.69 42.19 -32.24
CA GLY A 149 24.17 41.66 -30.96
C GLY A 149 25.37 42.44 -30.39
N PRO A 150 25.75 42.21 -29.11
CA PRO A 150 26.86 42.94 -28.48
C PRO A 150 28.20 42.83 -29.23
N ALA A 151 28.53 41.66 -29.80
CA ALA A 151 29.74 41.47 -30.58
C ALA A 151 29.72 42.28 -31.89
N ASP A 152 28.60 42.29 -32.61
CA ASP A 152 28.40 43.09 -33.83
C ASP A 152 28.53 44.59 -33.54
N LEU A 153 27.82 45.06 -32.50
CA LEU A 153 27.86 46.46 -32.07
C LEU A 153 29.25 46.90 -31.60
N SER A 154 30.05 45.97 -31.04
CA SER A 154 31.41 46.28 -30.64
C SER A 154 32.35 46.49 -31.82
N GLY A 155 32.10 45.82 -32.96
CA GLY A 155 32.96 45.79 -34.14
C GLY A 155 34.36 45.19 -33.90
N LYS A 156 34.60 44.58 -32.74
CA LYS A 156 35.93 44.06 -32.33
C LYS A 156 36.09 42.56 -32.53
N ILE A 157 35.00 41.86 -32.81
CA ILE A 157 34.97 40.42 -33.02
C ILE A 157 34.43 40.19 -34.42
N ALA A 158 35.17 39.46 -35.23
CA ALA A 158 34.81 39.07 -36.58
C ALA A 158 34.58 37.56 -36.68
N VAL A 159 33.93 37.15 -37.77
CA VAL A 159 33.88 35.73 -38.16
C VAL A 159 35.30 35.25 -38.43
N ASN A 160 35.59 33.99 -38.09
CA ASN A 160 36.90 33.33 -38.14
C ASN A 160 37.91 33.74 -37.06
N ASP A 161 37.62 34.72 -36.21
CA ASP A 161 38.47 35.04 -35.05
C ASP A 161 38.65 33.82 -34.15
N VAL A 162 39.88 33.64 -33.66
CA VAL A 162 40.25 32.59 -32.73
C VAL A 162 40.08 33.10 -31.30
N LEU A 163 39.25 32.42 -30.53
CA LEU A 163 39.01 32.67 -29.12
C LEU A 163 40.09 31.99 -28.27
N LEU A 164 40.92 32.78 -27.59
CA LEU A 164 42.03 32.27 -26.77
C LEU A 164 41.69 32.28 -25.28
N GLU A 165 41.10 33.36 -24.78
CA GLU A 165 40.74 33.49 -23.37
C GLU A 165 39.38 34.18 -23.17
N VAL A 166 38.64 33.74 -22.13
CA VAL A 166 37.43 34.41 -21.62
C VAL A 166 37.64 34.69 -20.13
N HIS A 167 37.53 35.95 -19.71
CA HIS A 167 37.83 36.41 -18.36
C HIS A 167 39.23 36.01 -17.85
N GLY A 168 40.22 35.96 -18.75
CA GLY A 168 41.59 35.55 -18.43
C GLY A 168 41.78 34.04 -18.24
N ARG A 169 40.77 33.21 -18.57
CA ARG A 169 40.87 31.75 -18.62
C ARG A 169 41.07 31.29 -20.05
N ALA A 170 42.11 30.52 -20.30
CA ALA A 170 42.35 29.90 -21.60
C ALA A 170 41.20 28.96 -21.96
N VAL A 171 40.68 29.07 -23.19
CA VAL A 171 39.56 28.24 -23.68
C VAL A 171 39.99 27.12 -24.63
N THR A 172 41.26 27.09 -25.02
CA THR A 172 41.84 26.03 -25.85
C THR A 172 41.63 24.66 -25.19
N GLY A 173 41.08 23.70 -25.92
CA GLY A 173 40.78 22.36 -25.42
C GLY A 173 39.59 22.26 -24.45
N MET A 174 38.88 23.36 -24.16
CA MET A 174 37.64 23.30 -23.39
C MET A 174 36.46 22.82 -24.23
N GLU A 175 35.52 22.12 -23.60
CA GLU A 175 34.24 21.78 -24.21
C GLU A 175 33.42 23.04 -24.51
N ILE A 176 32.74 23.07 -25.66
CA ILE A 176 31.90 24.20 -26.11
C ILE A 176 30.89 24.62 -25.02
N GLY A 177 30.30 23.66 -24.30
CA GLY A 177 29.36 23.94 -23.22
C GLY A 177 29.99 24.75 -22.08
N ALA A 178 31.22 24.42 -21.69
CA ALA A 178 31.96 25.13 -20.66
C ALA A 178 32.34 26.55 -21.10
N ILE A 179 32.70 26.74 -22.37
CA ILE A 179 33.00 28.06 -22.94
C ILE A 179 31.74 28.93 -22.99
N ARG A 180 30.59 28.36 -23.38
CA ARG A 180 29.30 29.07 -23.36
C ARG A 180 28.92 29.56 -21.97
N ALA A 181 29.17 28.75 -20.94
CA ALA A 181 28.91 29.12 -19.55
C ALA A 181 29.77 30.30 -19.06
N LEU A 182 30.93 30.56 -19.69
CA LEU A 182 31.78 31.72 -19.38
C LEU A 182 31.33 33.00 -20.11
N ILE A 183 30.52 32.88 -21.16
CA ILE A 183 30.11 33.97 -22.04
C ILE A 183 28.67 34.41 -21.76
N VAL A 184 27.81 33.49 -21.33
CA VAL A 184 26.41 33.76 -21.01
C VAL A 184 26.27 34.16 -19.55
N GLY A 185 25.61 35.29 -19.29
CA GLY A 185 25.41 35.79 -17.94
C GLY A 185 24.27 36.81 -17.85
N PRO A 186 24.06 37.40 -16.66
CA PRO A 186 23.12 38.50 -16.47
C PRO A 186 23.35 39.64 -17.47
N SER A 187 22.28 40.14 -18.10
CA SER A 187 22.32 41.28 -19.00
C SER A 187 22.95 42.48 -18.30
N GLY A 188 23.84 43.17 -19.02
CA GLY A 188 24.67 44.24 -18.48
C GLY A 188 25.97 43.79 -17.80
N THR A 189 26.22 42.49 -17.64
CA THR A 189 27.52 41.99 -17.16
C THR A 189 28.57 42.11 -18.27
N PRO A 190 29.70 42.79 -18.04
CA PRO A 190 30.76 42.87 -19.04
C PRO A 190 31.48 41.53 -19.19
N VAL A 191 31.68 41.08 -20.43
CA VAL A 191 32.47 39.88 -20.76
C VAL A 191 33.79 40.31 -21.39
N THR A 192 34.91 39.83 -20.85
CA THR A 192 36.25 40.15 -21.36
C THR A 192 36.79 38.98 -22.16
N ILE A 193 37.21 39.25 -23.39
CA ILE A 193 37.67 38.23 -24.33
C ILE A 193 39.02 38.63 -24.89
N LYS A 194 39.89 37.63 -25.07
CA LYS A 194 41.14 37.74 -25.82
C LYS A 194 41.09 36.76 -26.97
N GLY A 195 41.37 37.25 -28.17
CA GLY A 195 41.40 36.45 -29.37
C GLY A 195 42.47 36.94 -30.33
N ALA A 196 42.74 36.13 -31.35
CA ALA A 196 43.58 36.48 -32.48
C ALA A 196 42.71 36.60 -33.73
N SER A 197 43.00 37.58 -34.59
CA SER A 197 42.30 37.73 -35.85
C SER A 197 42.51 36.49 -36.71
N GLY A 198 41.41 35.88 -37.16
CA GLY A 198 41.47 34.80 -38.14
C GLY A 198 41.90 35.37 -39.50
N SER A 199 42.86 34.74 -40.16
CA SER A 199 43.10 34.98 -41.59
C SER A 199 42.03 34.23 -42.39
N ASP A 200 41.42 34.91 -43.37
CA ASP A 200 40.52 34.32 -44.37
C ASP A 200 41.16 33.17 -45.16
#